data_AF-A0A6G0XJT9-F1
#
_entry.id   AF-A0A6G0XJT9-F1
#
_cell.length_a   1.000
_cell.length_b   1.000
_cell.length_c   1.000
_cell.angle_alpha   90.00
_cell.angle_beta   90.00
_cell.angle_gamma   90.00
#
_symmetry.space_group_name_H-M   'P 1'
#
loop_
_entity.id
_entity.type
_entity.pdbx_description
1 polymer ?
#
loop_
_entity_poly.entity_id
_entity_poly.type
_entity_poly.pdbx_seq_one_letter_code
_entity_poly.pdbx_strand_id
1 'polypeptide(L)'
;MTGADAAVDDKPQSSADGDGDCRSTPPPLSKATKAAWKRTLKQLKLKDVGKKVEAIHYCATDSRFFREGGAIALLMALLTRAKQHEVLSQALVMFSRLVASESDPADSVANALFILEEGLNPATPWNGAEYFLAIVSMAVDDSMKTTAMAIFTKLVEACYALPPSHPNRSELVASVISRGEPIAQCSLAIASPNIALQYSGLNAVVVFSTGHPDPRDVVSRLECLDKIVAFVLHDDARFSHVALQLVEFVSRFGTSSMTATMLDVRAVDVGQTSSVHANAPATLTTKLQMLVAAAAPADSADIPESVFDAMELTARILTRLHVNMPSEDDNLLLAGVSHLVAALATASIKQKIRAATASVLLSCLGRLMERFERCKTHVKQLAIMTTLVHYLVMDETTNLTPRAVVAADATDNKGKAAKGGGGKPGKDKKESPAKETASVPPTPASPDVPGDLDPTLADAMAKDAALAAEKAAAIFLQVRHAAEKILHLCAIVDSSGAVDARIFGASVDGGKTAAVNASFILGLW
;
A
#
# COMPACT_ATOMS: atom_id res chain seq x y z
N MET A 1 -0.60 -88.43 -1.60
CA MET A 1 -2.07 -88.40 -1.53
C MET A 1 -2.51 -87.04 -2.05
N THR A 2 -3.35 -87.04 -3.10
CA THR A 2 -4.15 -85.94 -3.71
C THR A 2 -3.36 -84.70 -4.15
N GLY A 3 -3.46 -84.18 -5.38
CA GLY A 3 -4.45 -84.32 -6.45
C GLY A 3 -4.51 -82.97 -7.19
N ALA A 4 -4.60 -82.99 -8.51
CA ALA A 4 -4.60 -81.82 -9.39
C ALA A 4 -6.01 -81.17 -9.53
N ASP A 5 -6.00 -80.02 -10.22
CA ASP A 5 -7.04 -79.38 -11.05
C ASP A 5 -7.86 -78.16 -10.54
N ALA A 6 -7.64 -77.09 -11.32
CA ALA A 6 -8.59 -76.22 -12.04
C ALA A 6 -9.58 -75.27 -11.29
N ALA A 7 -9.34 -73.99 -11.60
CA ALA A 7 -10.17 -72.78 -11.65
C ALA A 7 -11.70 -72.87 -11.61
N VAL A 8 -12.33 -71.91 -10.89
CA VAL A 8 -13.50 -71.14 -11.32
C VAL A 8 -13.42 -69.71 -10.75
N ASP A 9 -13.76 -68.74 -11.60
CA ASP A 9 -14.08 -67.33 -11.35
C ASP A 9 -14.93 -67.08 -10.09
N ASP A 10 -14.62 -66.02 -9.35
CA ASP A 10 -15.69 -65.18 -8.81
C ASP A 10 -15.26 -63.72 -8.66
N LYS A 11 -16.02 -62.86 -9.33
CA LYS A 11 -15.92 -61.40 -9.29
C LYS A 11 -16.79 -60.91 -8.13
N PRO A 12 -16.41 -59.81 -7.46
CA PRO A 12 -17.46 -58.84 -7.13
C PRO A 12 -17.10 -57.47 -7.68
N GLN A 13 -17.94 -56.99 -8.60
CA GLN A 13 -18.03 -55.58 -8.96
C GLN A 13 -18.86 -54.81 -7.92
N SER A 14 -18.23 -53.75 -7.39
CA SER A 14 -18.73 -52.41 -7.09
C SER A 14 -20.00 -52.17 -6.26
N SER A 15 -19.82 -51.35 -5.22
CA SER A 15 -20.49 -50.05 -5.01
C SER A 15 -19.75 -49.34 -3.84
N ALA A 16 -19.17 -48.15 -4.06
CA ALA A 16 -19.75 -46.83 -3.77
C ALA A 16 -20.02 -46.65 -2.26
N ASP A 17 -19.63 -45.63 -1.51
CA ASP A 17 -18.98 -44.33 -1.70
C ASP A 17 -18.50 -43.92 -0.30
N GLY A 18 -17.53 -43.01 -0.18
CA GLY A 18 -17.13 -42.51 1.14
C GLY A 18 -15.94 -41.57 1.12
N ASP A 19 -16.19 -40.36 0.67
CA ASP A 19 -15.59 -39.08 1.08
C ASP A 19 -14.19 -39.04 1.73
N GLY A 20 -13.32 -38.24 1.08
CA GLY A 20 -12.67 -37.15 1.79
C GLY A 20 -11.25 -37.38 2.30
N ASP A 21 -10.26 -37.50 1.39
CA ASP A 21 -8.97 -36.81 1.57
C ASP A 21 -8.18 -36.77 0.24
N CYS A 22 -8.53 -35.85 -0.67
CA CYS A 22 -7.74 -35.59 -1.87
C CYS A 22 -6.66 -34.54 -1.59
N ARG A 23 -5.66 -34.88 -0.76
CA ARG A 23 -4.32 -34.33 -0.95
C ARG A 23 -3.73 -34.99 -2.19
N SER A 24 -3.98 -34.37 -3.34
CA SER A 24 -3.42 -34.73 -4.64
C SER A 24 -1.89 -34.78 -4.57
N THR A 25 -1.35 -35.97 -4.37
CA THR A 25 0.09 -36.20 -4.54
C THR A 25 0.42 -35.91 -6.02
N PRO A 26 1.36 -35.00 -6.30
CA PRO A 26 1.64 -34.61 -7.69
C PRO A 26 2.12 -35.83 -8.49
N PRO A 27 1.74 -35.96 -9.77
CA PRO A 27 2.01 -37.15 -10.56
C PRO A 27 3.51 -37.47 -10.60
N PRO A 28 3.89 -38.76 -10.60
CA PRO A 28 5.29 -39.17 -10.59
C PRO A 28 6.03 -38.69 -11.85
N LEU A 29 7.25 -38.17 -11.66
CA LEU A 29 8.06 -37.63 -12.75
C LEU A 29 8.42 -38.70 -13.78
N SER A 30 8.27 -38.36 -15.07
CA SER A 30 8.66 -39.23 -16.17
C SER A 30 10.18 -39.51 -16.18
N LYS A 31 10.60 -40.65 -16.75
CA LYS A 31 12.03 -40.98 -16.92
C LYS A 31 12.76 -39.92 -17.75
N ALA A 32 12.09 -39.35 -18.76
CA ALA A 32 12.64 -38.29 -19.60
C ALA A 32 12.90 -37.00 -18.79
N THR A 33 11.94 -36.61 -17.95
CA THR A 33 12.05 -35.44 -17.06
C THR A 33 13.21 -35.61 -16.07
N LYS A 34 13.31 -36.77 -15.40
CA LYS A 34 14.43 -37.06 -14.48
C LYS A 34 15.80 -37.02 -15.17
N ALA A 35 15.88 -37.49 -16.42
CA ALA A 35 17.12 -37.44 -17.21
C ALA A 35 17.49 -36.01 -17.62
N ALA A 36 16.50 -35.20 -18.00
CA ALA A 36 16.68 -33.79 -18.31
C ALA A 36 17.19 -33.02 -17.08
N TRP A 37 16.54 -33.20 -15.92
CA TRP A 37 16.97 -32.60 -14.65
C TRP A 37 18.43 -32.92 -14.32
N LYS A 38 18.83 -34.19 -14.41
CA LYS A 38 20.24 -34.60 -14.18
C LYS A 38 21.21 -33.96 -15.18
N ARG A 39 20.81 -33.78 -16.45
CA ARG A 39 21.63 -33.10 -17.46
C ARG A 39 21.81 -31.63 -17.11
N THR A 40 20.74 -30.94 -16.73
CA THR A 40 20.76 -29.54 -16.35
C THR A 40 21.65 -29.30 -15.12
N LEU A 41 21.55 -30.14 -14.08
CA LEU A 41 22.43 -30.06 -12.92
C LEU A 41 23.92 -30.19 -13.27
N LYS A 42 24.26 -31.03 -14.25
CA LYS A 42 25.64 -31.15 -14.75
C LYS A 42 26.08 -29.88 -15.47
N GLN A 43 25.21 -29.29 -16.29
CA GLN A 43 25.50 -28.04 -17.00
C GLN A 43 25.76 -26.86 -16.05
N LEU A 44 25.00 -26.74 -14.95
CA LEU A 44 25.22 -25.71 -13.91
C LEU A 44 26.63 -25.77 -13.27
N LYS A 45 27.26 -26.95 -13.27
CA LYS A 45 28.60 -27.16 -12.71
C LYS A 45 29.73 -26.90 -13.71
N LEU A 46 29.43 -26.73 -15.00
CA LEU A 46 30.47 -26.53 -16.02
C LEU A 46 31.13 -25.16 -15.87
N LYS A 47 32.35 -25.01 -16.41
CA LYS A 47 33.02 -23.70 -16.48
C LYS A 47 32.46 -22.81 -17.60
N ASP A 48 31.86 -23.44 -18.61
CA ASP A 48 31.25 -22.79 -19.77
C ASP A 48 30.06 -21.91 -19.37
N VAL A 49 30.13 -20.62 -19.73
CA VAL A 49 29.10 -19.63 -19.37
C VAL A 49 27.81 -19.87 -20.15
N GLY A 50 27.88 -20.13 -21.46
CA GLY A 50 26.69 -20.33 -22.29
C GLY A 50 25.85 -21.53 -21.83
N LYS A 51 26.50 -22.68 -21.58
CA LYS A 51 25.81 -23.88 -21.05
C LYS A 51 25.23 -23.67 -19.67
N LYS A 52 25.84 -22.80 -18.84
CA LYS A 52 25.28 -22.42 -17.54
C LYS A 52 24.03 -21.57 -17.69
N VAL A 53 24.06 -20.57 -18.57
CA VAL A 53 22.92 -19.69 -18.84
C VAL A 53 21.73 -20.51 -19.36
N GLU A 54 21.94 -21.41 -20.32
CA GLU A 54 20.90 -22.34 -20.78
C GLU A 54 20.31 -23.17 -19.64
N ALA A 55 21.17 -23.67 -18.74
CA ALA A 55 20.74 -24.47 -17.60
C ALA A 55 19.97 -23.65 -16.56
N ILE A 56 20.35 -22.40 -16.32
CA ILE A 56 19.62 -21.46 -15.44
C ILE A 56 18.23 -21.20 -16.02
N HIS A 57 18.12 -20.94 -17.32
CA HIS A 57 16.81 -20.73 -17.95
C HIS A 57 15.90 -21.95 -17.80
N TYR A 58 16.45 -23.15 -17.94
CA TYR A 58 15.70 -24.38 -17.73
C TYR A 58 15.15 -24.51 -16.30
N CYS A 59 15.89 -24.05 -15.28
CA CYS A 59 15.41 -24.05 -13.89
C CYS A 59 14.13 -23.24 -13.67
N ALA A 60 13.87 -22.21 -14.49
CA ALA A 60 12.65 -21.40 -14.41
C ALA A 60 11.42 -22.03 -15.09
N THR A 61 11.61 -23.11 -15.87
CA THR A 61 10.54 -23.70 -16.69
C THR A 61 9.66 -24.69 -15.94
N ASP A 62 10.17 -25.22 -14.82
CA ASP A 62 9.50 -26.24 -14.02
C ASP A 62 9.74 -25.95 -12.53
N SER A 63 8.73 -25.42 -11.83
CA SER A 63 8.78 -25.12 -10.39
C SER A 63 9.16 -26.37 -9.57
N ARG A 64 8.78 -27.57 -10.03
CA ARG A 64 9.14 -28.81 -9.34
C ARG A 64 10.61 -29.15 -9.52
N PHE A 65 11.24 -28.80 -10.63
CA PHE A 65 12.68 -28.98 -10.78
C PHE A 65 13.46 -28.11 -9.80
N PHE A 66 12.98 -26.89 -9.55
CA PHE A 66 13.56 -26.01 -8.55
C PHE A 66 13.50 -26.60 -7.14
N ARG A 67 12.31 -27.10 -6.73
CA ARG A 67 12.06 -27.62 -5.37
C ARG A 67 12.57 -29.06 -5.13
N GLU A 68 12.32 -29.97 -6.07
CA GLU A 68 12.63 -31.40 -5.92
C GLU A 68 13.94 -31.81 -6.62
N GLY A 69 14.42 -31.01 -7.56
CA GLY A 69 15.53 -31.37 -8.45
C GLY A 69 16.93 -31.12 -7.91
N GLY A 70 17.08 -30.53 -6.72
CA GLY A 70 18.39 -30.20 -6.13
C GLY A 70 19.13 -29.05 -6.84
N ALA A 71 18.41 -28.22 -7.60
CA ALA A 71 18.98 -27.09 -8.33
C ALA A 71 19.33 -25.91 -7.41
N ILE A 72 18.55 -25.69 -6.34
CA ILE A 72 18.65 -24.51 -5.46
C ILE A 72 20.07 -24.27 -4.92
N ALA A 73 20.74 -25.30 -4.40
CA ALA A 73 22.09 -25.14 -3.85
C ALA A 73 23.11 -24.67 -4.90
N LEU A 74 22.98 -25.14 -6.14
CA LEU A 74 23.84 -24.70 -7.25
C LEU A 74 23.52 -23.28 -7.67
N LEU A 75 22.24 -22.92 -7.70
CA LEU A 75 21.76 -21.58 -8.07
C LEU A 75 22.17 -20.52 -7.02
N MET A 76 22.02 -20.83 -5.73
CA MET A 76 22.48 -19.96 -4.63
C MET A 76 24.00 -19.75 -4.69
N ALA A 77 24.77 -20.79 -5.04
CA ALA A 77 26.21 -20.68 -5.23
C ALA A 77 26.63 -19.83 -6.46
N LEU A 78 25.70 -19.46 -7.35
CA LEU A 78 25.97 -18.50 -8.43
C LEU A 78 25.86 -17.05 -7.94
N LEU A 79 25.07 -16.79 -6.90
CA LEU A 79 24.88 -15.44 -6.35
C LEU A 79 26.17 -14.86 -5.74
N THR A 80 27.08 -15.72 -5.29
CA THR A 80 28.38 -15.31 -4.74
C THR A 80 29.43 -14.99 -5.81
N ARG A 81 29.13 -15.21 -7.10
CA ARG A 81 30.10 -15.10 -8.20
C ARG A 81 30.13 -13.71 -8.84
N ALA A 82 30.58 -12.70 -8.09
CA ALA A 82 30.71 -11.31 -8.56
C ALA A 82 31.39 -11.17 -9.94
N LYS A 83 32.41 -11.99 -10.22
CA LYS A 83 33.22 -11.91 -11.45
C LYS A 83 32.55 -12.50 -12.70
N GLN A 84 31.41 -13.18 -12.56
CA GLN A 84 30.66 -13.76 -13.68
C GLN A 84 29.32 -13.03 -13.83
N HIS A 85 29.37 -11.72 -14.16
CA HIS A 85 28.20 -10.84 -14.20
C HIS A 85 27.03 -11.40 -15.03
N GLU A 86 27.30 -11.99 -16.19
CA GLU A 86 26.25 -12.60 -17.02
C GLU A 86 25.55 -13.77 -16.30
N VAL A 87 26.31 -14.66 -15.67
CA VAL A 87 25.76 -15.80 -14.92
C VAL A 87 24.96 -15.32 -13.70
N LEU A 88 25.49 -14.32 -12.99
CA LEU A 88 24.82 -13.71 -11.84
C LEU A 88 23.51 -13.03 -12.25
N SER A 89 23.54 -12.22 -13.31
CA SER A 89 22.37 -11.53 -13.87
C SER A 89 21.28 -12.52 -14.27
N GLN A 90 21.64 -13.59 -14.99
CA GLN A 90 20.68 -14.61 -15.40
C GLN A 90 20.13 -15.41 -14.21
N ALA A 91 20.93 -15.68 -13.19
CA ALA A 91 20.46 -16.30 -11.96
C ALA A 91 19.45 -15.39 -11.24
N LEU A 92 19.71 -14.08 -11.14
CA LEU A 92 18.78 -13.12 -10.53
C LEU A 92 17.47 -13.01 -11.31
N VAL A 93 17.51 -12.93 -12.64
CA VAL A 93 16.30 -12.91 -13.47
C VAL A 93 15.48 -14.18 -13.27
N MET A 94 16.14 -15.34 -13.18
CA MET A 94 15.49 -16.62 -12.91
C MET A 94 14.83 -16.63 -11.52
N PHE A 95 15.53 -16.21 -10.47
CA PHE A 95 14.95 -16.13 -9.11
C PHE A 95 13.77 -15.15 -9.07
N SER A 96 13.91 -13.97 -9.67
CA SER A 96 12.83 -12.99 -9.79
C SER A 96 11.60 -13.60 -10.46
N ARG A 97 11.78 -14.33 -11.56
CA ARG A 97 10.69 -15.05 -12.21
C ARG A 97 10.06 -16.13 -11.32
N LEU A 98 10.82 -16.79 -10.45
CA LEU A 98 10.29 -17.83 -9.58
C LEU A 98 9.53 -17.29 -8.36
N VAL A 99 9.94 -16.14 -7.80
CA VAL A 99 9.37 -15.60 -6.55
C VAL A 99 8.46 -14.39 -6.76
N ALA A 100 8.49 -13.77 -7.94
CA ALA A 100 7.72 -12.57 -8.26
C ALA A 100 6.83 -12.75 -9.49
N SER A 101 6.47 -13.99 -9.85
CA SER A 101 5.59 -14.22 -11.01
C SER A 101 4.15 -13.85 -10.68
N GLU A 102 3.59 -12.90 -11.42
CA GLU A 102 2.17 -12.55 -11.33
C GLU A 102 1.25 -13.60 -11.97
N SER A 103 1.80 -14.48 -12.84
CA SER A 103 0.99 -15.49 -13.55
C SER A 103 0.53 -16.63 -12.64
N ASP A 104 1.33 -16.95 -11.62
CA ASP A 104 1.01 -17.97 -10.61
C ASP A 104 1.51 -17.51 -9.22
N PRO A 105 0.68 -16.74 -8.49
CA PRO A 105 1.06 -16.21 -7.19
C PRO A 105 1.26 -17.31 -6.14
N ALA A 106 0.51 -18.40 -6.21
CA ALA A 106 0.59 -19.49 -5.24
C ALA A 106 1.94 -20.22 -5.35
N ASP A 107 2.36 -20.54 -6.58
CA ASP A 107 3.66 -21.16 -6.82
C ASP A 107 4.82 -20.20 -6.47
N SER A 108 4.64 -18.90 -6.69
CA SER A 108 5.64 -17.88 -6.33
C SER A 108 5.88 -17.80 -4.83
N VAL A 109 4.80 -17.77 -4.04
CA VAL A 109 4.89 -17.82 -2.57
C VAL A 109 5.50 -19.14 -2.10
N ALA A 110 5.10 -20.28 -2.68
CA ALA A 110 5.68 -21.57 -2.34
C ALA A 110 7.19 -21.64 -2.65
N ASN A 111 7.64 -21.05 -3.75
CA ASN A 111 9.07 -20.97 -4.08
C ASN A 111 9.84 -20.05 -3.13
N ALA A 112 9.26 -18.92 -2.75
CA ALA A 112 9.86 -18.00 -1.79
C ALA A 112 10.05 -18.67 -0.42
N LEU A 113 9.01 -19.35 0.08
CA LEU A 113 9.07 -20.10 1.33
C LEU A 113 10.08 -21.24 1.27
N PHE A 114 10.11 -21.99 0.17
CA PHE A 114 11.09 -23.06 -0.03
C PHE A 114 12.55 -22.56 0.05
N ILE A 115 12.85 -21.38 -0.52
CA ILE A 115 14.18 -20.76 -0.41
C ILE A 115 14.53 -20.46 1.05
N LEU A 116 13.59 -19.93 1.81
CA LEU A 116 13.80 -19.58 3.21
C LEU A 116 13.96 -20.83 4.09
N GLU A 117 13.12 -21.84 3.89
CA GLU A 117 13.15 -23.11 4.63
C GLU A 117 14.45 -23.89 4.38
N GLU A 118 14.88 -24.00 3.12
CA GLU A 118 16.18 -24.61 2.80
C GLU A 118 17.34 -23.82 3.43
N GLY A 119 17.22 -22.50 3.55
CA GLY A 119 18.20 -21.65 4.23
C GLY A 119 18.25 -21.80 5.76
N LEU A 120 17.27 -22.48 6.37
CA LEU A 120 17.30 -22.84 7.80
C LEU A 120 18.01 -24.18 8.04
N ASN A 121 18.17 -25.01 7.01
CA ASN A 121 18.79 -26.32 7.15
C ASN A 121 20.26 -26.17 7.60
N PRO A 122 20.69 -26.78 8.71
CA PRO A 122 22.08 -26.69 9.17
C PRO A 122 23.11 -27.21 8.14
N ALA A 123 22.68 -28.03 7.19
CA ALA A 123 23.53 -28.56 6.13
C ALA A 123 23.69 -27.61 4.93
N THR A 124 22.89 -26.54 4.83
CA THR A 124 23.04 -25.55 3.74
C THR A 124 24.06 -24.48 4.13
N PRO A 125 25.07 -24.20 3.28
CA PRO A 125 26.14 -23.25 3.59
C PRO A 125 25.72 -21.78 3.39
N TRP A 126 24.44 -21.53 3.16
CA TRP A 126 23.90 -20.24 2.77
C TRP A 126 22.58 -20.00 3.49
N ASN A 127 22.25 -18.73 3.72
CA ASN A 127 20.95 -18.32 4.20
C ASN A 127 20.10 -17.77 3.05
N GLY A 128 18.80 -18.07 3.06
CA GLY A 128 17.90 -17.80 1.94
C GLY A 128 17.84 -16.34 1.52
N ALA A 129 17.74 -15.41 2.48
CA ALA A 129 17.61 -13.97 2.18
C ALA A 129 18.96 -13.23 2.08
N GLU A 130 19.95 -13.65 2.86
CA GLU A 130 21.25 -12.97 3.01
C GLU A 130 22.01 -12.80 1.70
N TYR A 131 22.00 -13.82 0.83
CA TYR A 131 22.77 -13.79 -0.41
C TYR A 131 22.22 -12.77 -1.42
N PHE A 132 20.90 -12.50 -1.39
CA PHE A 132 20.32 -11.45 -2.22
C PHE A 132 20.67 -10.06 -1.67
N LEU A 133 20.62 -9.88 -0.35
CA LEU A 133 21.04 -8.63 0.28
C LEU A 133 22.52 -8.30 0.03
N ALA A 134 23.41 -9.30 0.10
CA ALA A 134 24.84 -9.11 -0.13
C ALA A 134 25.14 -8.48 -1.51
N ILE A 135 24.32 -8.76 -2.53
CA ILE A 135 24.47 -8.22 -3.89
C ILE A 135 24.39 -6.69 -3.93
N VAL A 136 23.63 -6.08 -3.02
CA VAL A 136 23.49 -4.62 -2.94
C VAL A 136 24.84 -3.94 -2.66
N SER A 137 25.69 -4.59 -1.87
CA SER A 137 27.05 -4.13 -1.55
C SER A 137 28.11 -4.54 -2.58
N MET A 138 27.79 -5.42 -3.53
CA MET A 138 28.74 -5.89 -4.53
C MET A 138 29.00 -4.83 -5.61
N ALA A 139 30.19 -4.86 -6.19
CA ALA A 139 30.57 -4.05 -7.35
C ALA A 139 29.96 -4.61 -8.64
N VAL A 140 28.62 -4.54 -8.74
CA VAL A 140 27.82 -4.99 -9.89
C VAL A 140 26.85 -3.87 -10.33
N ASP A 141 26.28 -4.00 -11.52
CA ASP A 141 25.31 -3.04 -12.06
C ASP A 141 24.09 -2.85 -11.15
N ASP A 142 23.59 -1.62 -11.09
CA ASP A 142 22.44 -1.26 -10.25
C ASP A 142 21.15 -1.99 -10.65
N SER A 143 21.03 -2.46 -11.90
CA SER A 143 19.91 -3.30 -12.33
C SER A 143 19.90 -4.66 -11.62
N MET A 144 21.07 -5.26 -11.40
CA MET A 144 21.22 -6.49 -10.62
C MET A 144 20.90 -6.24 -9.14
N LYS A 145 21.38 -5.14 -8.56
CA LYS A 145 21.06 -4.75 -7.18
C LYS A 145 19.55 -4.52 -7.00
N THR A 146 18.91 -3.86 -7.95
CA THR A 146 17.46 -3.61 -7.96
C THR A 146 16.70 -4.94 -8.00
N THR A 147 17.12 -5.86 -8.86
CA THR A 147 16.48 -7.20 -8.96
C THR A 147 16.67 -7.99 -7.66
N ALA A 148 17.88 -7.97 -7.07
CA ALA A 148 18.16 -8.63 -5.81
C ALA A 148 17.33 -8.06 -4.65
N MET A 149 17.19 -6.73 -4.59
CA MET A 149 16.35 -6.06 -3.60
C MET A 149 14.87 -6.44 -3.76
N ALA A 150 14.35 -6.47 -4.99
CA ALA A 150 12.98 -6.91 -5.26
C ALA A 150 12.73 -8.36 -4.85
N ILE A 151 13.68 -9.27 -5.12
CA ILE A 151 13.61 -10.67 -4.64
C ILE A 151 13.57 -10.70 -3.12
N PHE A 152 14.49 -9.99 -2.45
CA PHE A 152 14.50 -9.89 -1.00
C PHE A 152 13.14 -9.41 -0.45
N THR A 153 12.57 -8.35 -1.02
CA THR A 153 11.25 -7.86 -0.64
C THR A 153 10.17 -8.95 -0.74
N LYS A 154 10.15 -9.73 -1.84
CA LYS A 154 9.21 -10.85 -2.00
C LYS A 154 9.40 -11.98 -1.00
N LEU A 155 10.65 -12.28 -0.63
CA LEU A 155 10.93 -13.26 0.43
C LEU A 155 10.36 -12.78 1.78
N VAL A 156 10.53 -11.49 2.11
CA VAL A 156 10.00 -10.89 3.34
C VAL A 156 8.46 -10.92 3.33
N GLU A 157 7.81 -10.51 2.24
CA GLU A 157 6.35 -10.56 2.09
C GLU A 157 5.80 -11.97 2.32
N ALA A 158 6.41 -12.97 1.65
CA ALA A 158 6.00 -14.37 1.80
C ALA A 158 6.16 -14.86 3.24
N CYS A 159 7.26 -14.49 3.90
CA CYS A 159 7.52 -14.86 5.29
C CYS A 159 6.51 -14.24 6.27
N TYR A 160 6.18 -12.95 6.10
CA TYR A 160 5.23 -12.26 6.98
C TYR A 160 3.78 -12.67 6.73
N ALA A 161 3.44 -13.08 5.52
CA ALA A 161 2.12 -13.62 5.18
C ALA A 161 1.84 -15.00 5.81
N LEU A 162 2.83 -15.67 6.40
CA LEU A 162 2.64 -16.97 7.04
C LEU A 162 1.67 -16.88 8.22
N PRO A 163 0.70 -17.82 8.33
CA PRO A 163 -0.22 -17.85 9.45
C PRO A 163 0.54 -18.14 10.76
N PRO A 164 0.06 -17.65 11.92
CA PRO A 164 0.70 -17.89 13.21
C PRO A 164 0.92 -19.36 13.56
N SER A 165 0.11 -20.26 12.98
CA SER A 165 0.18 -21.72 13.13
C SER A 165 1.22 -22.41 12.23
N HIS A 166 1.87 -21.68 11.32
CA HIS A 166 2.84 -22.28 10.40
C HIS A 166 4.05 -22.83 11.15
N PRO A 167 4.50 -24.07 10.87
CA PRO A 167 5.70 -24.62 11.48
C PRO A 167 6.91 -23.72 11.17
N ASN A 168 7.78 -23.47 12.15
CA ASN A 168 9.00 -22.69 12.00
C ASN A 168 8.81 -21.21 11.61
N ARG A 169 7.59 -20.63 11.67
CA ARG A 169 7.37 -19.21 11.35
C ARG A 169 8.31 -18.28 12.12
N SER A 170 8.48 -18.51 13.42
CA SER A 170 9.36 -17.71 14.27
C SER A 170 10.82 -17.77 13.81
N GLU A 171 11.30 -18.95 13.41
CA GLU A 171 12.67 -19.17 12.93
C GLU A 171 12.89 -18.52 11.56
N LEU A 172 11.92 -18.64 10.66
CA LEU A 172 11.95 -17.99 9.34
C LEU A 172 12.00 -16.46 9.49
N VAL A 173 11.11 -15.90 10.32
CA VAL A 173 11.10 -14.46 10.62
C VAL A 173 12.42 -14.04 11.25
N ALA A 174 12.89 -14.75 12.29
CA ALA A 174 14.16 -14.46 12.96
C ALA A 174 15.34 -14.48 11.99
N SER A 175 15.37 -15.43 11.05
CA SER A 175 16.40 -15.53 10.02
C SER A 175 16.39 -14.31 9.10
N VAL A 176 15.22 -13.93 8.58
CA VAL A 176 15.07 -12.82 7.62
C VAL A 176 15.42 -11.46 8.26
N ILE A 177 15.10 -11.27 9.54
CA ILE A 177 15.35 -9.99 10.23
C ILE A 177 16.79 -9.83 10.73
N SER A 178 17.48 -10.93 11.04
CA SER A 178 18.80 -10.88 11.70
C SER A 178 19.98 -11.02 10.74
N ARG A 179 19.82 -11.72 9.61
CA ARG A 179 20.96 -12.07 8.75
C ARG A 179 21.13 -11.08 7.59
N GLY A 180 22.40 -10.73 7.31
CA GLY A 180 22.77 -9.89 6.17
C GLY A 180 22.56 -8.39 6.36
N GLU A 181 22.35 -7.92 7.59
CA GLU A 181 22.10 -6.51 7.93
C GLU A 181 21.06 -5.83 7.02
N PRO A 182 19.78 -6.30 7.01
CA PRO A 182 18.79 -5.86 6.02
C PRO A 182 18.59 -4.34 5.95
N ILE A 183 18.54 -3.67 7.10
CA ILE A 183 18.34 -2.21 7.18
C ILE A 183 19.54 -1.45 6.61
N ALA A 184 20.76 -1.89 6.89
CA ALA A 184 21.97 -1.26 6.36
C ALA A 184 22.04 -1.41 4.82
N GLN A 185 21.71 -2.61 4.30
CA GLN A 185 21.70 -2.85 2.85
C GLN A 185 20.59 -2.04 2.15
N CYS A 186 19.40 -1.92 2.76
CA CYS A 186 18.35 -1.06 2.24
C CYS A 186 18.77 0.42 2.27
N SER A 187 19.42 0.87 3.34
CA SER A 187 19.95 2.23 3.44
C SER A 187 21.00 2.53 2.37
N LEU A 188 21.87 1.56 2.05
CA LEU A 188 22.81 1.66 0.94
C LEU A 188 22.10 1.80 -0.42
N ALA A 189 21.05 1.02 -0.66
CA ALA A 189 20.23 1.14 -1.87
C ALA A 189 19.54 2.51 -1.96
N ILE A 190 18.98 3.02 -0.86
CA ILE A 190 18.38 4.36 -0.76
C ILE A 190 19.44 5.44 -1.01
N ALA A 191 20.68 5.25 -0.58
CA ALA A 191 21.78 6.19 -0.79
C ALA A 191 22.29 6.23 -2.25
N SER A 192 22.04 5.20 -3.07
CA SER A 192 22.48 5.10 -4.47
C SER A 192 22.07 6.32 -5.32
N PRO A 193 22.84 6.69 -6.37
CA PRO A 193 22.38 7.66 -7.36
C PRO A 193 21.30 7.13 -8.31
N ASN A 194 21.09 5.81 -8.38
CA ASN A 194 20.12 5.20 -9.29
C ASN A 194 18.69 5.26 -8.73
N ILE A 195 17.79 5.94 -9.44
CA ILE A 195 16.39 6.14 -9.03
C ILE A 195 15.66 4.80 -8.82
N ALA A 196 15.81 3.82 -9.73
CA ALA A 196 15.13 2.54 -9.59
C ALA A 196 15.58 1.78 -8.33
N LEU A 197 16.89 1.82 -8.03
CA LEU A 197 17.45 1.22 -6.82
C LEU A 197 17.01 1.96 -5.55
N GLN A 198 16.95 3.30 -5.59
CA GLN A 198 16.42 4.10 -4.48
C GLN A 198 14.97 3.71 -4.16
N TYR A 199 14.11 3.64 -5.17
CA TYR A 199 12.71 3.22 -5.01
C TYR A 199 12.62 1.81 -4.43
N SER A 200 13.39 0.88 -4.98
CA SER A 200 13.40 -0.51 -4.51
C SER A 200 13.87 -0.61 -3.07
N GLY A 201 14.87 0.19 -2.66
CA GLY A 201 15.31 0.28 -1.28
C GLY A 201 14.24 0.83 -0.35
N LEU A 202 13.56 1.93 -0.72
CA LEU A 202 12.45 2.50 0.04
C LEU A 202 11.32 1.48 0.25
N ASN A 203 10.91 0.81 -0.82
CA ASN A 203 9.85 -0.20 -0.75
C ASN A 203 10.25 -1.40 0.13
N ALA A 204 11.50 -1.84 0.03
CA ALA A 204 12.02 -2.91 0.88
C ALA A 204 11.98 -2.53 2.37
N VAL A 205 12.33 -1.29 2.74
CA VAL A 205 12.22 -0.83 4.14
C VAL A 205 10.77 -0.81 4.59
N VAL A 206 9.81 -0.34 3.77
CA VAL A 206 8.37 -0.36 4.15
C VAL A 206 7.92 -1.78 4.44
N VAL A 207 8.12 -2.70 3.49
CA VAL A 207 7.72 -4.11 3.63
C VAL A 207 8.38 -4.74 4.85
N PHE A 208 9.69 -4.53 5.04
CA PHE A 208 10.42 -5.04 6.19
C PHE A 208 9.88 -4.49 7.51
N SER A 209 9.55 -3.20 7.56
CA SER A 209 9.07 -2.52 8.78
C SER A 209 7.67 -2.95 9.21
N THR A 210 6.77 -3.21 8.26
CA THR A 210 5.34 -3.49 8.55
C THR A 210 5.11 -4.79 9.33
N GLY A 211 5.95 -5.81 9.14
CA GLY A 211 5.86 -7.09 9.85
C GLY A 211 6.97 -7.34 10.87
N HIS A 212 7.85 -6.36 11.13
CA HIS A 212 8.97 -6.53 12.06
C HIS A 212 8.48 -6.69 13.51
N PRO A 213 8.99 -7.66 14.29
CA PRO A 213 8.57 -7.87 15.68
C PRO A 213 8.98 -6.74 16.61
N ASP A 214 10.05 -6.00 16.28
CA ASP A 214 10.48 -4.81 17.01
C ASP A 214 10.60 -3.60 16.07
N PRO A 215 9.53 -2.83 15.87
CA PRO A 215 9.55 -1.63 15.02
C PRO A 215 10.56 -0.56 15.44
N ARG A 216 10.92 -0.49 16.72
CA ARG A 216 11.81 0.57 17.24
C ARG A 216 13.25 0.31 16.85
N ASP A 217 13.65 -0.94 16.90
CA ASP A 217 14.95 -1.40 16.44
C ASP A 217 15.17 -1.15 14.93
N VAL A 218 14.11 -1.21 14.12
CA VAL A 218 14.17 -0.78 12.71
C VAL A 218 14.47 0.72 12.61
N VAL A 219 13.76 1.54 13.40
CA VAL A 219 13.95 3.00 13.38
C VAL A 219 15.36 3.39 13.84
N SER A 220 15.90 2.76 14.88
CA SER A 220 17.23 3.09 15.40
C SER A 220 18.38 2.73 14.46
N ARG A 221 18.17 1.78 13.54
CA ARG A 221 19.16 1.36 12.55
C ARG A 221 19.04 2.07 11.19
N LEU A 222 18.00 2.88 10.99
CA LEU A 222 17.72 3.51 9.70
C LEU A 222 18.53 4.81 9.54
N GLU A 223 19.71 4.72 8.91
CA GLU A 223 20.66 5.84 8.82
C GLU A 223 20.29 6.90 7.76
N CYS A 224 19.33 6.62 6.87
CA CYS A 224 19.03 7.45 5.69
C CYS A 224 17.77 8.33 5.83
N LEU A 225 17.39 8.68 7.07
CA LEU A 225 16.16 9.41 7.37
C LEU A 225 16.02 10.76 6.68
N ASP A 226 17.08 11.58 6.63
CA ASP A 226 17.04 12.88 5.93
C ASP A 226 16.71 12.71 4.45
N LYS A 227 17.25 11.66 3.82
CA LYS A 227 16.98 11.37 2.40
C LYS A 227 15.55 10.88 2.21
N ILE A 228 15.02 10.08 3.14
CA ILE A 228 13.61 9.66 3.15
C ILE A 228 12.68 10.88 3.26
N VAL A 229 12.98 11.82 4.16
CA VAL A 229 12.21 13.07 4.30
C VAL A 229 12.27 13.87 3.00
N ALA A 230 13.43 13.98 2.35
CA ALA A 230 13.56 14.67 1.07
C ALA A 230 12.67 14.05 -0.04
N PHE A 231 12.53 12.71 -0.05
CA PHE A 231 11.67 12.02 -1.03
C PHE A 231 10.16 12.33 -0.87
N VAL A 232 9.73 12.91 0.26
CA VAL A 232 8.33 13.36 0.41
C VAL A 232 7.94 14.39 -0.65
N LEU A 233 8.89 15.25 -1.06
CA LEU A 233 8.71 16.27 -2.09
C LEU A 233 9.09 15.79 -3.49
N HIS A 234 9.33 14.50 -3.68
CA HIS A 234 9.69 13.96 -5.00
C HIS A 234 8.54 14.11 -6.01
N ASP A 235 8.88 14.39 -7.27
CA ASP A 235 7.91 14.63 -8.35
C ASP A 235 7.10 13.37 -8.71
N ASP A 236 7.73 12.19 -8.64
CA ASP A 236 7.04 10.91 -8.76
C ASP A 236 6.22 10.60 -7.50
N ALA A 237 4.90 10.55 -7.65
CA ALA A 237 3.95 10.27 -6.58
C ALA A 237 4.22 8.94 -5.84
N ARG A 238 4.79 7.93 -6.53
CA ARG A 238 5.11 6.64 -5.91
C ARG A 238 6.20 6.80 -4.86
N PHE A 239 7.24 7.58 -5.16
CA PHE A 239 8.30 7.88 -4.19
C PHE A 239 7.75 8.65 -3.00
N SER A 240 6.97 9.70 -3.28
CA SER A 240 6.37 10.53 -2.23
C SER A 240 5.49 9.70 -1.30
N HIS A 241 4.67 8.79 -1.83
CA HIS A 241 3.81 7.93 -1.03
C HIS A 241 4.60 6.97 -0.14
N VAL A 242 5.57 6.24 -0.70
CA VAL A 242 6.41 5.29 0.06
C VAL A 242 7.23 6.04 1.13
N ALA A 243 7.75 7.22 0.80
CA ALA A 243 8.45 8.08 1.76
C ALA A 243 7.54 8.52 2.90
N LEU A 244 6.30 8.95 2.61
CA LEU A 244 5.31 9.31 3.63
C LEU A 244 4.97 8.13 4.54
N GLN A 245 4.86 6.91 4.02
CA GLN A 245 4.65 5.70 4.83
C GLN A 245 5.81 5.47 5.81
N LEU A 246 7.05 5.65 5.37
CA LEU A 246 8.24 5.53 6.23
C LEU A 246 8.32 6.64 7.27
N VAL A 247 8.07 7.90 6.88
CA VAL A 247 8.03 9.02 7.84
C VAL A 247 6.90 8.80 8.85
N GLU A 248 5.75 8.28 8.44
CA GLU A 248 4.71 7.86 9.37
C GLU A 248 5.22 6.79 10.34
N PHE A 249 5.81 5.71 9.85
CA PHE A 249 6.34 4.64 10.67
C PHE A 249 7.34 5.18 11.72
N VAL A 250 8.31 5.98 11.28
CA VAL A 250 9.31 6.62 12.15
C VAL A 250 8.64 7.56 13.16
N SER A 251 7.65 8.36 12.76
CA SER A 251 6.95 9.27 13.68
C SER A 251 6.09 8.54 14.73
N ARG A 252 5.68 7.29 14.48
CA ARG A 252 4.94 6.46 15.44
C ARG A 252 5.86 5.78 16.45
N PHE A 253 7.00 5.28 16.00
CA PHE A 253 7.87 4.40 16.80
C PHE A 253 9.19 5.04 17.25
N GLY A 254 9.62 6.12 16.60
CA GLY A 254 10.86 6.84 16.91
C GLY A 254 10.79 7.75 18.14
N THR A 255 9.60 7.96 18.71
CA THR A 255 9.45 8.76 19.94
C THR A 255 9.65 7.87 21.17
N SER A 256 10.90 7.70 21.62
CA SER A 256 11.18 7.22 22.97
C SER A 256 11.01 8.38 23.97
N SER A 257 9.81 8.43 24.55
CA SER A 257 9.54 8.68 25.97
C SER A 257 10.55 9.54 26.75
N MET A 258 10.22 10.83 26.91
CA MET A 258 10.71 11.67 28.02
C MET A 258 10.17 11.17 29.40
N THR A 259 9.43 10.06 29.43
CA THR A 259 8.82 9.42 30.60
C THR A 259 9.33 8.00 30.85
N ALA A 260 10.41 7.56 30.20
CA ALA A 260 11.07 6.30 30.54
C ALA A 260 12.00 6.57 31.73
N THR A 261 11.44 6.36 32.92
CA THR A 261 12.12 6.20 34.21
C THR A 261 13.56 5.71 34.07
N MET A 262 14.52 6.57 34.41
CA MET A 262 15.61 6.38 35.39
C MET A 262 16.04 4.93 35.72
N LEU A 263 16.19 4.02 34.77
CA LEU A 263 16.70 2.65 34.96
C LEU A 263 16.86 1.90 33.63
N ASP A 264 17.57 2.48 32.65
CA ASP A 264 18.45 1.65 31.82
C ASP A 264 19.46 2.52 31.06
N VAL A 265 20.74 2.33 31.39
CA VAL A 265 21.87 3.01 30.76
C VAL A 265 22.20 2.29 29.47
N ARG A 266 21.44 2.60 28.41
CA ARG A 266 21.87 2.54 27.00
C ARG A 266 21.09 3.61 26.23
N ALA A 267 21.46 4.87 26.49
CA ALA A 267 21.19 5.98 25.58
C ALA A 267 21.92 5.69 24.25
N VAL A 268 21.21 5.01 23.34
CA VAL A 268 21.63 4.82 21.96
C VAL A 268 20.84 5.82 21.12
N ASP A 269 21.56 6.82 20.64
CA ASP A 269 21.27 7.74 19.54
C ASP A 269 19.92 8.48 19.51
N VAL A 270 19.84 9.51 20.35
CA VAL A 270 18.88 10.64 20.27
C VAL A 270 19.11 11.52 19.01
N GLY A 271 20.20 11.30 18.25
CA GLY A 271 20.60 12.16 17.13
C GLY A 271 19.82 11.94 15.82
N GLN A 272 19.47 10.70 15.47
CA GLN A 272 18.86 10.40 14.16
C GLN A 272 17.36 10.73 14.11
N THR A 273 16.61 10.43 15.16
CA THR A 273 15.19 10.85 15.27
C THR A 273 15.07 12.36 15.36
N SER A 274 16.04 13.04 15.98
CA SER A 274 16.10 14.51 16.03
C SER A 274 16.16 15.17 14.65
N SER A 275 16.81 14.56 13.64
CA SER A 275 16.88 15.09 12.27
C SER A 275 15.52 15.13 11.56
N VAL A 276 14.74 14.03 11.65
CA VAL A 276 13.36 13.98 11.14
C VAL A 276 12.50 14.98 11.89
N HIS A 277 12.64 15.08 13.20
CA HIS A 277 11.85 16.04 13.99
C HIS A 277 12.18 17.50 13.65
N ALA A 278 13.42 17.81 13.25
CA ALA A 278 13.80 19.15 12.81
C ALA A 278 13.35 19.45 11.36
N ASN A 279 13.58 18.53 10.42
CA ASN A 279 13.44 18.80 8.99
C ASN A 279 12.07 18.38 8.41
N ALA A 280 11.43 17.36 8.99
CA ALA A 280 10.17 16.84 8.45
C ALA A 280 9.00 17.83 8.60
N PRO A 281 8.82 18.61 9.68
CA PRO A 281 7.71 19.56 9.77
C PRO A 281 7.69 20.57 8.62
N ALA A 282 8.84 21.19 8.29
CA ALA A 282 8.94 22.12 7.17
C ALA A 282 8.63 21.44 5.82
N THR A 283 9.17 20.24 5.62
CA THR A 283 8.96 19.44 4.41
C THR A 283 7.50 19.02 4.23
N LEU A 284 6.86 18.56 5.31
CA LEU A 284 5.46 18.13 5.32
C LEU A 284 4.51 19.33 5.18
N THR A 285 4.81 20.48 5.78
CA THR A 285 4.04 21.72 5.57
C THR A 285 4.08 22.14 4.10
N THR A 286 5.26 22.08 3.47
CA THR A 286 5.42 22.35 2.03
C THR A 286 4.63 21.34 1.20
N LYS A 287 4.72 20.05 1.54
CA LYS A 287 3.97 19.00 0.84
C LYS A 287 2.45 19.22 0.96
N LEU A 288 1.97 19.57 2.15
CA LEU A 288 0.56 19.87 2.38
C LEU A 288 0.10 21.06 1.55
N GLN A 289 0.90 22.13 1.46
CA GLN A 289 0.63 23.25 0.57
C GLN A 289 0.49 22.81 -0.89
N MET A 290 1.40 21.98 -1.40
CA MET A 290 1.33 21.45 -2.77
C MET A 290 0.08 20.61 -3.01
N LEU A 291 -0.29 19.76 -2.05
CA LEU A 291 -1.48 18.91 -2.15
C LEU A 291 -2.76 19.73 -2.11
N VAL A 292 -2.81 20.79 -1.31
CA VAL A 292 -3.94 21.75 -1.29
C VAL A 292 -4.07 22.45 -2.64
N ALA A 293 -2.95 22.92 -3.21
CA ALA A 293 -2.95 23.54 -4.53
C ALA A 293 -3.40 22.55 -5.62
N ALA A 294 -2.99 21.29 -5.54
CA ALA A 294 -3.42 20.23 -6.45
C ALA A 294 -4.92 19.87 -6.31
N ALA A 295 -5.47 20.02 -5.10
CA ALA A 295 -6.89 19.77 -4.83
C ALA A 295 -7.82 20.95 -5.19
N ALA A 296 -7.27 22.15 -5.39
CA ALA A 296 -7.99 23.39 -5.62
C ALA A 296 -8.76 23.55 -6.95
N PRO A 297 -8.41 22.89 -8.08
CA PRO A 297 -9.17 23.00 -9.32
C PRO A 297 -10.65 22.64 -9.12
N ALA A 298 -11.54 23.35 -9.85
CA ALA A 298 -12.99 23.23 -9.67
C ALA A 298 -13.58 21.88 -10.14
N ASP A 299 -12.92 21.23 -11.10
CA ASP A 299 -13.33 19.94 -11.65
C ASP A 299 -12.72 18.79 -10.83
N SER A 300 -13.42 18.40 -9.76
CA SER A 300 -12.95 17.37 -8.83
C SER A 300 -12.87 15.96 -9.43
N ALA A 301 -13.52 15.72 -10.56
CA ALA A 301 -13.58 14.41 -11.21
C ALA A 301 -12.22 13.94 -11.76
N ASP A 302 -11.30 14.88 -12.01
CA ASP A 302 -9.98 14.60 -12.60
C ASP A 302 -8.86 14.54 -11.56
N ILE A 303 -9.17 14.74 -10.27
CA ILE A 303 -8.16 14.71 -9.20
C ILE A 303 -7.93 13.26 -8.76
N PRO A 304 -6.69 12.74 -8.85
CA PRO A 304 -6.39 11.37 -8.42
C PRO A 304 -6.64 11.16 -6.92
N GLU A 305 -7.20 9.99 -6.56
CA GLU A 305 -7.37 9.55 -5.15
C GLU A 305 -6.10 9.69 -4.33
N SER A 306 -4.96 9.38 -4.94
CA SER A 306 -3.64 9.43 -4.31
C SER A 306 -3.27 10.83 -3.76
N VAL A 307 -3.86 11.91 -4.29
CA VAL A 307 -3.69 13.27 -3.74
C VAL A 307 -4.35 13.36 -2.36
N PHE A 308 -5.56 12.82 -2.22
CA PHE A 308 -6.30 12.83 -0.96
C PHE A 308 -5.66 11.90 0.07
N ASP A 309 -5.26 10.70 -0.33
CA ASP A 309 -4.53 9.76 0.54
C ASP A 309 -3.21 10.38 1.06
N ALA A 310 -2.45 11.03 0.17
CA ALA A 310 -1.23 11.72 0.55
C ALA A 310 -1.52 12.92 1.48
N MET A 311 -2.65 13.61 1.28
CA MET A 311 -3.05 14.74 2.12
C MET A 311 -3.43 14.28 3.54
N GLU A 312 -4.20 13.20 3.65
CA GLU A 312 -4.52 12.59 4.94
C GLU A 312 -3.27 12.16 5.70
N LEU A 313 -2.38 11.45 5.01
CA LEU A 313 -1.16 10.93 5.60
C LEU A 313 -0.23 12.07 6.03
N THR A 314 -0.03 13.07 5.17
CA THR A 314 0.77 14.27 5.48
C THR A 314 0.21 15.01 6.70
N ALA A 315 -1.11 15.24 6.74
CA ALA A 315 -1.77 15.91 7.86
C ALA A 315 -1.60 15.15 9.17
N ARG A 316 -1.80 13.82 9.17
CA ARG A 316 -1.65 12.97 10.36
C ARG A 316 -0.22 12.99 10.89
N ILE A 317 0.77 12.88 10.01
CA ILE A 317 2.19 12.91 10.39
C ILE A 317 2.54 14.28 10.97
N LEU A 318 2.19 15.36 10.25
CA LEU A 318 2.49 16.73 10.67
C LEU A 318 1.87 17.05 12.03
N THR A 319 0.59 16.71 12.24
CA THR A 319 -0.07 16.87 13.54
C THR A 319 0.61 16.06 14.64
N ARG A 320 0.97 14.79 14.36
CA ARG A 320 1.66 13.94 15.35
C ARG A 320 3.00 14.54 15.77
N LEU A 321 3.79 15.01 14.80
CA LEU A 321 5.08 15.65 15.07
C LEU A 321 4.91 16.89 15.94
N HIS A 322 3.99 17.79 15.59
CA HIS A 322 3.75 19.00 16.39
C HIS A 322 3.21 18.70 17.79
N VAL A 323 2.31 17.73 17.95
CA VAL A 323 1.73 17.40 19.26
C VAL A 323 2.74 16.73 20.19
N ASN A 324 3.52 15.79 19.66
CA ASN A 324 4.45 14.98 20.46
C ASN A 324 5.78 15.68 20.70
N MET A 325 6.23 16.50 19.74
CA MET A 325 7.51 17.21 19.76
C MET A 325 7.27 18.66 19.34
N PRO A 326 6.69 19.50 20.23
CA PRO A 326 6.38 20.88 19.89
C PRO A 326 7.65 21.60 19.46
N SER A 327 7.70 22.00 18.18
CA SER A 327 8.77 22.84 17.65
C SER A 327 8.74 24.20 18.34
N GLU A 328 9.91 24.78 18.57
CA GLU A 328 10.04 26.19 18.97
C GLU A 328 9.66 27.15 17.84
N ASP A 329 9.61 26.68 16.60
CA ASP A 329 9.19 27.48 15.45
C ASP A 329 7.66 27.49 15.31
N ASP A 330 7.07 28.50 15.93
CA ASP A 330 5.65 28.80 15.89
C ASP A 330 5.14 29.04 14.47
N ASN A 331 5.99 29.54 13.56
CA ASN A 331 5.57 29.86 12.20
C ASN A 331 5.25 28.59 11.41
N LEU A 332 6.03 27.52 11.59
CA LEU A 332 5.77 26.25 10.92
C LEU A 332 4.47 25.61 11.38
N LEU A 333 4.18 25.65 12.67
CA LEU A 333 2.91 25.16 13.22
C LEU A 333 1.72 25.95 12.65
N LEU A 334 1.80 27.29 12.66
CA LEU A 334 0.71 28.13 12.15
C LEU A 334 0.55 28.02 10.62
N ALA A 335 1.64 27.82 9.88
CA ALA A 335 1.60 27.52 8.45
C ALA A 335 0.89 26.18 8.18
N GLY A 336 1.24 25.13 8.92
CA GLY A 336 0.56 23.83 8.85
C GLY A 336 -0.95 23.95 9.11
N VAL A 337 -1.35 24.68 10.16
CA VAL A 337 -2.76 25.00 10.46
C VAL A 337 -3.43 25.75 9.31
N SER A 338 -2.74 26.73 8.71
CA SER A 338 -3.27 27.50 7.57
C SER A 338 -3.57 26.60 6.38
N HIS A 339 -2.68 25.66 6.06
CA HIS A 339 -2.89 24.73 4.97
C HIS A 339 -3.97 23.68 5.28
N LEU A 340 -4.12 23.23 6.53
CA LEU A 340 -5.26 22.38 6.93
C LEU A 340 -6.60 23.10 6.75
N VAL A 341 -6.69 24.37 7.16
CA VAL A 341 -7.89 25.19 6.96
C VAL A 341 -8.17 25.40 5.47
N ALA A 342 -7.15 25.70 4.68
CA ALA A 342 -7.28 25.84 3.22
C ALA A 342 -7.72 24.52 2.54
N ALA A 343 -7.17 23.38 2.96
CA ALA A 343 -7.59 22.06 2.49
C ALA A 343 -9.09 21.84 2.73
N LEU A 344 -9.54 22.06 3.97
CA LEU A 344 -10.96 21.92 4.35
C LEU A 344 -11.88 22.89 3.61
N ALA A 345 -11.38 24.06 3.21
CA ALA A 345 -12.15 25.04 2.46
C ALA A 345 -12.31 24.68 0.98
N THR A 346 -11.49 23.77 0.45
CA THR A 346 -11.42 23.39 -0.95
C THR A 346 -12.69 22.67 -1.41
N ALA A 347 -13.19 23.01 -2.61
CA ALA A 347 -14.43 22.46 -3.16
C ALA A 347 -14.40 20.93 -3.26
N SER A 348 -13.27 20.35 -3.67
CA SER A 348 -13.07 18.91 -3.78
C SER A 348 -13.21 18.16 -2.46
N ILE A 349 -12.69 18.71 -1.35
CA ILE A 349 -12.81 18.11 -0.01
C ILE A 349 -14.23 18.24 0.56
N LYS A 350 -14.92 19.32 0.21
CA LYS A 350 -16.32 19.55 0.61
C LYS A 350 -17.31 18.55 -0.01
N GLN A 351 -16.89 17.74 -0.97
CA GLN A 351 -17.76 16.74 -1.59
C GLN A 351 -18.02 15.58 -0.64
N LYS A 352 -19.24 15.04 -0.67
CA LYS A 352 -19.66 13.93 0.19
C LYS A 352 -18.78 12.68 0.05
N ILE A 353 -18.32 12.40 -1.17
CA ILE A 353 -17.42 11.27 -1.45
C ILE A 353 -16.08 11.39 -0.70
N ARG A 354 -15.72 12.61 -0.26
CA ARG A 354 -14.48 12.93 0.48
C ARG A 354 -14.70 13.13 1.98
N ALA A 355 -15.84 12.70 2.52
CA ALA A 355 -16.14 12.84 3.94
C ALA A 355 -15.08 12.17 4.85
N ALA A 356 -14.50 11.04 4.42
CA ALA A 356 -13.42 10.38 5.16
C ALA A 356 -12.18 11.30 5.30
N THR A 357 -11.72 11.87 4.20
CA THR A 357 -10.61 12.83 4.17
C THR A 357 -10.92 14.07 5.00
N ALA A 358 -12.11 14.65 4.85
CA ALA A 358 -12.55 15.79 5.66
C ALA A 358 -12.52 15.47 7.16
N SER A 359 -13.00 14.28 7.56
CA SER A 359 -12.98 13.82 8.96
C SER A 359 -11.56 13.78 9.53
N VAL A 360 -10.60 13.27 8.75
CA VAL A 360 -9.19 13.22 9.15
C VAL A 360 -8.62 14.61 9.32
N LEU A 361 -8.85 15.50 8.36
CA LEU A 361 -8.33 16.87 8.39
C LEU A 361 -8.93 17.68 9.55
N LEU A 362 -10.24 17.58 9.79
CA LEU A 362 -10.90 18.20 10.94
C LEU A 362 -10.33 17.64 12.25
N SER A 363 -10.16 16.33 12.36
CA SER A 363 -9.57 15.70 13.55
C SER A 363 -8.14 16.18 13.80
N CYS A 364 -7.32 16.34 12.75
CA CYS A 364 -5.97 16.85 12.84
C CYS A 364 -5.95 18.31 13.32
N LEU A 365 -6.82 19.15 12.74
CA LEU A 365 -6.96 20.56 13.14
C LEU A 365 -7.42 20.70 14.59
N GLY A 366 -8.45 19.96 14.99
CA GLY A 366 -8.98 19.96 16.35
C GLY A 366 -7.92 19.59 17.40
N ARG A 367 -7.11 18.55 17.14
CA ARG A 367 -6.01 18.17 18.04
C ARG A 367 -4.97 19.27 18.20
N LEU A 368 -4.62 19.97 17.11
CA LEU A 368 -3.68 21.10 17.19
C LEU A 368 -4.27 22.27 17.99
N MET A 369 -5.56 22.56 17.82
CA MET A 369 -6.25 23.62 18.58
C MET A 369 -6.39 23.29 20.07
N GLU A 370 -6.67 22.02 20.41
CA GLU A 370 -6.74 21.56 21.80
C GLU A 370 -5.38 21.68 22.51
N ARG A 371 -4.29 21.42 21.78
CA ARG A 371 -2.95 21.44 22.34
C ARG A 371 -2.34 22.84 22.41
N PHE A 372 -2.68 23.72 21.46
CA PHE A 372 -2.02 25.01 21.28
C PHE A 372 -3.03 26.15 21.13
N GLU A 373 -3.16 27.00 22.14
CA GLU A 373 -4.11 28.14 22.15
C GLU A 373 -3.85 29.14 21.00
N ARG A 374 -2.59 29.29 20.58
CA ARG A 374 -2.23 30.09 19.40
C ARG A 374 -2.82 29.56 18.10
N CYS A 375 -2.94 28.25 17.94
CA CYS A 375 -3.61 27.65 16.79
C CYS A 375 -5.09 28.00 16.78
N LYS A 376 -5.75 27.95 17.95
CA LYS A 376 -7.14 28.39 18.10
C LYS A 376 -7.31 29.86 17.72
N THR A 377 -6.41 30.74 18.16
CA THR A 377 -6.45 32.17 17.79
C THR A 377 -6.26 32.37 16.28
N HIS A 378 -5.32 31.64 15.67
CA HIS A 378 -5.04 31.72 14.24
C HIS A 378 -6.18 31.19 13.38
N VAL A 379 -6.78 30.04 13.75
CA VAL A 379 -7.94 29.46 13.05
C VAL A 379 -9.13 30.42 13.02
N LYS A 380 -9.34 31.18 14.10
CA LYS A 380 -10.36 32.25 14.13
C LYS A 380 -10.08 33.28 13.04
N GLN A 381 -8.84 33.79 12.98
CA GLN A 381 -8.43 34.79 11.98
C GLN A 381 -8.61 34.32 10.53
N LEU A 382 -8.56 33.00 10.27
CA LEU A 382 -8.77 32.38 8.97
C LEU A 382 -10.25 32.19 8.57
N ALA A 383 -11.21 32.71 9.35
CA ALA A 383 -12.65 32.67 9.04
C ALA A 383 -13.22 31.25 8.80
N ILE A 384 -12.76 30.27 9.59
CA ILE A 384 -13.11 28.84 9.45
C ILE A 384 -14.63 28.57 9.52
N MET A 385 -15.44 29.46 10.11
CA MET A 385 -16.89 29.26 10.28
C MET A 385 -17.63 28.88 9.00
N THR A 386 -17.34 29.58 7.91
CA THR A 386 -17.98 29.30 6.61
C THR A 386 -17.74 27.86 6.15
N THR A 387 -16.58 27.32 6.50
CA THR A 387 -16.18 25.95 6.22
C THR A 387 -16.81 24.96 7.20
N LEU A 388 -16.91 25.29 8.50
CA LEU A 388 -17.55 24.42 9.49
C LEU A 388 -19.06 24.26 9.24
N VAL A 389 -19.75 25.33 8.85
CA VAL A 389 -21.19 25.27 8.54
C VAL A 389 -21.46 24.24 7.45
N HIS A 390 -20.62 24.17 6.42
CA HIS A 390 -20.72 23.15 5.37
C HIS A 390 -20.69 21.73 5.96
N TYR A 391 -19.72 21.44 6.83
CA TYR A 391 -19.55 20.11 7.42
C TYR A 391 -20.60 19.77 8.50
N LEU A 392 -21.14 20.78 9.19
CA LEU A 392 -22.23 20.60 10.17
C LEU A 392 -23.57 20.28 9.51
N VAL A 393 -23.81 20.83 8.31
CA VAL A 393 -25.04 20.64 7.52
C VAL A 393 -24.88 19.51 6.49
N MET A 394 -23.72 18.86 6.45
CA MET A 394 -23.50 17.72 5.55
C MET A 394 -24.34 16.53 6.04
N ASP A 395 -25.42 16.24 5.30
CA ASP A 395 -26.42 15.24 5.66
C ASP A 395 -26.47 14.07 4.66
N GLU A 396 -27.02 12.93 5.09
CA GLU A 396 -27.15 11.67 4.33
C GLU A 396 -28.15 11.77 3.16
N THR A 397 -29.10 12.71 3.25
CA THR A 397 -30.33 12.80 2.44
C THR A 397 -30.15 13.12 0.95
N THR A 398 -28.94 13.16 0.43
CA THR A 398 -28.66 13.33 -1.00
C THR A 398 -27.76 12.19 -1.49
N ASN A 399 -28.41 11.22 -2.13
CA ASN A 399 -27.94 9.96 -2.70
C ASN A 399 -26.45 9.95 -3.10
N LEU A 400 -25.63 9.21 -2.35
CA LEU A 400 -24.43 8.59 -2.91
C LEU A 400 -24.90 7.48 -3.85
N THR A 401 -24.63 7.60 -5.15
CA THR A 401 -24.90 6.49 -6.07
C THR A 401 -23.94 5.33 -5.76
N PRO A 402 -24.39 4.06 -5.81
CA PRO A 402 -23.63 2.89 -5.33
C PRO A 402 -22.30 2.62 -6.04
N ARG A 403 -21.95 3.40 -7.07
CA ARG A 403 -20.75 3.21 -7.89
C ARG A 403 -19.47 3.76 -7.24
N ALA A 404 -19.60 4.55 -6.17
CA ALA A 404 -18.49 5.23 -5.51
C ALA A 404 -17.85 4.47 -4.34
N VAL A 405 -18.55 3.50 -3.71
CA VAL A 405 -18.02 2.78 -2.53
C VAL A 405 -17.23 1.53 -2.90
N VAL A 406 -17.47 0.97 -4.10
CA VAL A 406 -16.76 -0.23 -4.59
C VAL A 406 -15.32 0.09 -5.05
N ALA A 407 -14.98 1.35 -5.28
CA ALA A 407 -13.63 1.75 -5.70
C ALA A 407 -12.59 1.77 -4.55
N ALA A 408 -13.03 1.78 -3.28
CA ALA A 408 -12.14 1.81 -2.13
C ALA A 408 -11.72 0.41 -1.61
N ASP A 409 -12.43 -0.65 -1.99
CA ASP A 409 -12.14 -2.04 -1.58
C ASP A 409 -11.64 -2.93 -2.74
N ALA A 410 -11.34 -2.34 -3.90
CA ALA A 410 -10.86 -3.08 -5.08
C ALA A 410 -9.51 -2.55 -5.60
N THR A 411 -8.48 -2.58 -4.77
CA THR A 411 -7.12 -2.79 -5.29
C THR A 411 -6.86 -4.29 -5.39
N ASP A 412 -7.40 -4.89 -6.46
CA ASP A 412 -6.92 -6.17 -6.96
C ASP A 412 -6.64 -6.00 -8.46
N ASN A 413 -5.34 -5.93 -8.76
CA ASN A 413 -4.82 -5.72 -10.11
C ASN A 413 -5.15 -6.94 -10.99
N LYS A 414 -6.03 -6.76 -11.97
CA LYS A 414 -6.02 -7.56 -13.21
C LYS A 414 -6.10 -6.64 -14.42
N GLY A 415 -4.92 -6.31 -14.94
CA GLY A 415 -4.78 -5.76 -16.27
C GLY A 415 -5.37 -6.73 -17.31
N LYS A 416 -6.28 -6.23 -18.15
CA LYS A 416 -6.72 -6.94 -19.34
C LYS A 416 -6.41 -6.10 -20.58
N ALA A 417 -5.69 -6.77 -21.47
CA ALA A 417 -5.07 -6.26 -22.67
C ALA A 417 -5.99 -5.42 -23.58
N ALA A 418 -5.47 -4.26 -23.99
CA ALA A 418 -5.97 -3.53 -25.15
C ALA A 418 -5.65 -4.33 -26.43
N LYS A 419 -6.68 -4.79 -27.12
CA LYS A 419 -6.57 -5.39 -28.45
C LYS A 419 -6.79 -4.29 -29.48
N GLY A 420 -5.77 -4.09 -30.32
CA GLY A 420 -5.73 -3.03 -31.33
C GLY A 420 -6.80 -3.18 -32.41
N GLY A 421 -7.25 -2.03 -32.91
CA GLY A 421 -8.04 -1.90 -34.13
C GLY A 421 -7.60 -0.63 -34.84
N GLY A 422 -6.87 -0.80 -35.95
CA GLY A 422 -6.35 0.30 -36.76
C GLY A 422 -7.46 1.10 -37.43
N GLY A 423 -7.25 2.42 -37.49
CA GLY A 423 -8.07 3.32 -38.28
C GLY A 423 -7.54 3.46 -39.72
N LYS A 424 -8.46 3.56 -40.68
CA LYS A 424 -8.35 4.48 -41.81
C LYS A 424 -9.74 5.06 -42.14
N PRO A 425 -9.81 6.31 -42.63
CA PRO A 425 -10.98 7.17 -42.50
C PRO A 425 -11.93 7.09 -43.71
N GLY A 426 -13.13 7.63 -43.50
CA GLY A 426 -14.25 7.57 -44.43
C GLY A 426 -14.15 8.47 -45.66
N LYS A 427 -15.16 8.33 -46.52
CA LYS A 427 -15.62 9.34 -47.47
C LYS A 427 -17.01 8.99 -48.03
N ASP A 428 -17.94 9.93 -47.84
CA ASP A 428 -19.02 10.40 -48.72
C ASP A 428 -19.63 9.51 -49.83
N LYS A 429 -20.98 9.60 -49.88
CA LYS A 429 -21.84 10.04 -51.01
C LYS A 429 -22.92 9.06 -51.53
N LYS A 430 -24.16 9.61 -51.58
CA LYS A 430 -25.22 9.46 -52.61
C LYS A 430 -25.89 8.08 -52.73
N GLU A 431 -27.18 7.89 -53.06
CA GLU A 431 -28.30 8.71 -53.55
C GLU A 431 -29.58 7.84 -53.40
N SER A 432 -30.75 8.45 -53.18
CA SER A 432 -32.11 7.85 -53.11
C SER A 432 -32.66 7.46 -54.51
N PRO A 433 -33.97 7.21 -54.77
CA PRO A 433 -35.11 6.61 -54.03
C PRO A 433 -35.96 5.61 -54.89
N ALA A 434 -36.96 4.92 -54.30
CA ALA A 434 -38.26 4.46 -54.88
C ALA A 434 -38.78 3.23 -54.09
N LYS A 435 -40.07 2.96 -53.85
CA LYS A 435 -41.36 3.66 -53.92
C LYS A 435 -42.36 2.74 -53.16
N GLU A 436 -43.34 3.38 -52.54
CA GLU A 436 -44.51 2.88 -51.80
C GLU A 436 -45.12 1.51 -52.17
N THR A 437 -45.54 0.76 -51.13
CA THR A 437 -46.93 0.27 -51.02
C THR A 437 -47.29 0.07 -49.54
N ALA A 438 -48.47 0.55 -49.17
CA ALA A 438 -49.01 0.60 -47.81
C ALA A 438 -49.55 -0.75 -47.31
N SER A 439 -49.34 -1.05 -46.04
CA SER A 439 -50.31 -1.77 -45.19
C SER A 439 -49.98 -1.58 -43.70
N VAL A 440 -51.02 -1.24 -42.95
CA VAL A 440 -51.15 -1.01 -41.50
C VAL A 440 -50.31 -1.98 -40.63
N PRO A 441 -49.66 -1.50 -39.54
CA PRO A 441 -48.82 -2.36 -38.69
C PRO A 441 -49.66 -3.20 -37.70
N PRO A 442 -49.30 -4.48 -37.46
CA PRO A 442 -49.75 -5.19 -36.27
C PRO A 442 -48.92 -4.76 -35.06
N THR A 443 -49.61 -4.66 -33.93
CA THR A 443 -49.12 -4.35 -32.58
C THR A 443 -47.85 -5.13 -32.22
N PRO A 444 -46.76 -4.51 -31.73
CA PRO A 444 -45.65 -5.24 -31.17
C PRO A 444 -45.98 -5.68 -29.74
N ALA A 445 -45.79 -6.98 -29.51
CA ALA A 445 -45.76 -7.59 -28.19
C ALA A 445 -44.68 -6.94 -27.31
N SER A 446 -44.96 -6.94 -26.01
CA SER A 446 -44.16 -6.40 -24.92
C SER A 446 -42.67 -6.78 -25.00
N PRO A 447 -41.76 -5.89 -24.56
CA PRO A 447 -40.34 -6.22 -24.47
C PRO A 447 -40.08 -7.22 -23.34
N ASP A 448 -39.33 -8.27 -23.69
CA ASP A 448 -38.77 -9.26 -22.77
C ASP A 448 -37.99 -8.58 -21.63
N VAL A 449 -38.30 -9.06 -20.42
CA VAL A 449 -37.68 -8.70 -19.15
C VAL A 449 -36.20 -9.16 -19.17
N PRO A 450 -35.23 -8.31 -18.76
CA PRO A 450 -33.84 -8.73 -18.60
C PRO A 450 -33.72 -9.70 -17.42
N GLY A 451 -33.01 -10.80 -17.66
CA GLY A 451 -32.94 -11.99 -16.82
C GLY A 451 -32.74 -11.75 -15.32
N ASP A 452 -33.46 -12.56 -14.55
CA ASP A 452 -33.34 -12.69 -13.10
C ASP A 452 -31.87 -12.87 -12.70
N LEU A 453 -31.34 -11.89 -11.96
CA LEU A 453 -30.14 -12.06 -11.16
C LEU A 453 -30.42 -13.16 -10.13
N ASP A 454 -29.44 -14.05 -9.92
CA ASP A 454 -29.48 -15.06 -8.85
C ASP A 454 -29.88 -14.38 -7.53
N PRO A 455 -30.98 -14.79 -6.86
CA PRO A 455 -31.48 -14.14 -5.65
C PRO A 455 -30.44 -14.13 -4.53
N THR A 456 -29.51 -15.10 -4.50
CA THR A 456 -28.41 -15.12 -3.53
C THR A 456 -27.35 -14.04 -3.79
N LEU A 457 -27.10 -13.72 -5.05
CA LEU A 457 -26.22 -12.62 -5.46
C LEU A 457 -26.90 -11.26 -5.23
N ALA A 458 -28.21 -11.16 -5.47
CA ALA A 458 -28.99 -9.95 -5.19
C ALA A 458 -29.03 -9.64 -3.68
N ASP A 459 -29.24 -10.66 -2.84
CA ASP A 459 -29.22 -10.52 -1.38
C ASP A 459 -27.81 -10.17 -0.86
N ALA A 460 -26.75 -10.78 -1.41
CA ALA A 460 -25.37 -10.43 -1.09
C ALA A 460 -25.05 -8.97 -1.46
N MET A 461 -25.43 -8.54 -2.67
CA MET A 461 -25.25 -7.16 -3.12
C MET A 461 -26.06 -6.16 -2.29
N ALA A 462 -27.28 -6.51 -1.87
CA ALA A 462 -28.10 -5.68 -0.99
C ALA A 462 -27.48 -5.55 0.40
N LYS A 463 -26.92 -6.64 0.93
CA LYS A 463 -26.21 -6.65 2.21
C LYS A 463 -24.93 -5.81 2.16
N ASP A 464 -24.14 -5.94 1.10
CA ASP A 464 -22.92 -5.14 0.90
C ASP A 464 -23.26 -3.65 0.73
N ALA A 465 -24.34 -3.33 0.00
CA ALA A 465 -24.83 -1.96 -0.14
C ALA A 465 -25.32 -1.38 1.20
N ALA A 466 -26.01 -2.17 2.03
CA ALA A 466 -26.45 -1.76 3.35
C ALA A 466 -25.25 -1.49 4.28
N LEU A 467 -24.24 -2.35 4.26
CA LEU A 467 -23.02 -2.20 5.06
C LEU A 467 -22.20 -0.99 4.59
N ALA A 468 -22.12 -0.75 3.27
CA ALA A 468 -21.52 0.45 2.70
C ALA A 468 -22.26 1.73 3.14
N ALA A 469 -23.59 1.71 3.16
CA ALA A 469 -24.41 2.83 3.61
C ALA A 469 -24.21 3.12 5.11
N GLU A 470 -24.17 2.08 5.95
CA GLU A 470 -23.88 2.22 7.38
C GLU A 470 -22.48 2.80 7.64
N LYS A 471 -21.46 2.35 6.90
CA LYS A 471 -20.11 2.93 6.97
C LYS A 471 -20.10 4.40 6.56
N ALA A 472 -20.81 4.76 5.49
CA ALA A 472 -20.90 6.14 5.03
C ALA A 472 -21.61 7.04 6.05
N ALA A 473 -22.71 6.57 6.64
CA ALA A 473 -23.44 7.24 7.73
C ALA A 473 -22.51 7.53 8.92
N ALA A 474 -21.75 6.52 9.37
CA ALA A 474 -20.79 6.67 10.45
C ALA A 474 -19.73 7.74 10.15
N ILE A 475 -19.25 7.83 8.90
CA ILE A 475 -18.29 8.86 8.47
C ILE A 475 -18.91 10.25 8.51
N PHE A 476 -20.14 10.44 7.99
CA PHE A 476 -20.81 11.74 8.04
C PHE A 476 -21.03 12.22 9.47
N LEU A 477 -21.44 11.30 10.36
CA LEU A 477 -21.57 11.59 11.78
C LEU A 477 -20.23 12.01 12.41
N GLN A 478 -19.14 11.31 12.09
CA GLN A 478 -17.80 11.68 12.55
C GLN A 478 -17.38 13.07 12.07
N VAL A 479 -17.65 13.41 10.81
CA VAL A 479 -17.36 14.73 10.25
C VAL A 479 -18.12 15.81 11.02
N ARG A 480 -19.42 15.59 11.25
CA ARG A 480 -20.26 16.53 12.00
C ARG A 480 -19.75 16.71 13.43
N HIS A 481 -19.47 15.62 14.16
CA HIS A 481 -18.93 15.69 15.51
C HIS A 481 -17.56 16.40 15.56
N ALA A 482 -16.68 16.15 14.58
CA ALA A 482 -15.39 16.83 14.50
C ALA A 482 -15.55 18.33 14.24
N ALA A 483 -16.46 18.72 13.34
CA ALA A 483 -16.78 20.12 13.05
C ALA A 483 -17.40 20.82 14.26
N GLU A 484 -18.30 20.16 14.98
CA GLU A 484 -18.93 20.66 16.21
C GLU A 484 -17.90 20.87 17.32
N LYS A 485 -16.97 19.91 17.49
CA LYS A 485 -15.87 20.05 18.46
C LYS A 485 -15.01 21.28 18.16
N ILE A 486 -14.63 21.49 16.89
CA ILE A 486 -13.87 22.68 16.47
C ILE A 486 -14.68 23.95 16.71
N LEU A 487 -15.99 23.94 16.43
CA LEU A 487 -16.87 25.06 16.70
C LEU A 487 -16.87 25.41 18.19
N HIS A 488 -17.00 24.44 19.09
CA HIS A 488 -16.92 24.67 20.54
C HIS A 488 -15.56 25.23 20.95
N LEU A 489 -14.46 24.68 20.45
CA LEU A 489 -13.11 25.17 20.74
C LEU A 489 -12.98 26.64 20.32
N CYS A 490 -13.56 27.05 19.19
CA CYS A 490 -13.53 28.42 18.73
C CYS A 490 -14.51 29.35 19.46
N ALA A 491 -15.71 28.88 19.81
CA ALA A 491 -16.78 29.70 20.39
C ALA A 491 -16.49 30.14 21.83
N ILE A 492 -15.70 29.36 22.60
CA ILE A 492 -15.38 29.68 23.99
C ILE A 492 -14.40 30.87 24.06
N VAL A 493 -14.93 32.02 24.48
CA VAL A 493 -14.22 33.15 25.08
C VAL A 493 -14.48 33.11 26.58
N ASP A 494 -13.41 33.15 27.38
CA ASP A 494 -13.38 33.28 28.85
C ASP A 494 -14.74 33.38 29.55
N SER A 495 -15.15 32.32 30.27
CA SER A 495 -16.19 32.24 31.33
C SER A 495 -17.50 33.06 31.21
N SER A 496 -17.77 33.76 30.11
CA SER A 496 -18.76 34.84 29.97
C SER A 496 -19.85 34.51 28.96
N GLY A 497 -19.75 33.37 28.28
CA GLY A 497 -20.76 32.89 27.33
C GLY A 497 -20.87 33.72 26.03
N ALA A 498 -19.95 34.65 25.78
CA ALA A 498 -19.92 35.45 24.55
C ALA A 498 -19.20 34.72 23.40
N VAL A 499 -19.78 34.77 22.19
CA VAL A 499 -19.18 34.20 20.98
C VAL A 499 -18.02 35.07 20.49
N ASP A 500 -16.86 34.46 20.23
CA ASP A 500 -15.70 35.18 19.67
C ASP A 500 -15.97 35.66 18.24
N ALA A 501 -16.22 36.96 18.04
CA ALA A 501 -16.46 37.52 16.70
C ALA A 501 -15.28 37.33 15.73
N ARG A 502 -14.06 37.07 16.22
CA ARG A 502 -12.89 36.77 15.37
C ARG A 502 -13.05 35.49 14.59
N ILE A 503 -13.96 34.59 14.98
CA ILE A 503 -14.23 33.31 14.29
C ILE A 503 -14.71 33.51 12.83
N PHE A 504 -15.20 34.71 12.51
CA PHE A 504 -15.61 35.13 11.17
C PHE A 504 -14.48 35.81 10.35
N GLY A 505 -13.25 35.87 10.88
CA GLY A 505 -12.09 36.51 10.25
C GLY A 505 -11.72 37.87 10.86
N ALA A 506 -10.57 38.41 10.44
CA ALA A 506 -10.15 39.76 10.82
C ALA A 506 -10.99 40.82 10.07
N SER A 507 -11.51 41.81 10.81
CA SER A 507 -12.15 42.99 10.20
C SER A 507 -11.08 43.83 9.50
N VAL A 508 -11.34 44.21 8.24
CA VAL A 508 -10.43 45.03 7.42
C VAL A 508 -10.20 46.41 8.02
N ASP A 509 -11.11 46.87 8.89
CA ASP A 509 -10.96 48.10 9.65
C ASP A 509 -10.78 47.80 11.13
N GLY A 510 -9.58 48.10 11.63
CA GLY A 510 -9.27 48.03 13.06
C GLY A 510 -10.29 48.82 13.87
N GLY A 511 -11.21 48.11 14.52
CA GLY A 511 -12.10 48.69 15.52
C GLY A 511 -13.55 48.22 15.54
N LYS A 512 -14.09 47.58 14.49
CA LYS A 512 -15.47 47.05 14.54
C LYS A 512 -15.58 45.74 13.77
N THR A 513 -15.69 44.64 14.51
CA THR A 513 -16.20 43.37 13.95
C THR A 513 -17.64 43.61 13.50
N ALA A 514 -17.94 43.30 12.23
CA ALA A 514 -19.30 43.24 11.75
C ALA A 514 -20.10 42.32 12.69
N ALA A 515 -21.16 42.86 13.29
CA ALA A 515 -22.10 42.09 14.08
C ALA A 515 -22.84 41.12 13.15
N VAL A 516 -22.21 39.99 12.83
CA VAL A 516 -22.91 38.84 12.27
C VAL A 516 -23.76 38.30 13.41
N ASN A 517 -25.09 38.38 13.23
CA ASN A 517 -26.12 38.00 14.19
C ASN A 517 -25.76 36.71 14.97
N ALA A 518 -25.38 36.87 16.24
CA ALA A 518 -25.19 35.78 17.20
C ALA A 518 -26.45 34.91 17.35
N SER A 519 -27.62 35.39 16.91
CA SER A 519 -28.89 34.66 16.87
C SER A 519 -28.87 33.42 15.97
N PHE A 520 -28.01 33.34 14.94
CA PHE A 520 -27.93 32.13 14.11
C PHE A 520 -27.21 30.98 14.83
N ILE A 521 -26.23 31.29 15.69
CA ILE A 521 -25.49 30.28 16.46
C ILE A 521 -26.34 29.76 17.63
N LEU A 522 -27.12 30.62 18.28
CA LEU A 522 -28.05 30.20 19.35
C LEU A 522 -29.26 29.41 18.84
N GLY A 523 -29.59 29.48 17.54
CA GLY A 523 -30.64 28.67 16.93
C GLY A 523 -30.20 27.26 16.50
N LEU A 524 -28.90 26.96 16.59
CA LEU A 524 -28.30 25.65 16.30
C LEU A 524 -27.98 24.84 17.58
N TRP A 525 -28.27 25.39 18.77
CA TRP A 525 -28.10 24.74 20.07
C TRP A 525 -29.42 24.18 20.60
#